data_AF-A0A5J4PI06-F1
#
_entry.id   AF-A0A5J4PI06-F1
#
_cell.length_a   1.000
_cell.length_b   1.000
_cell.length_c   1.000
_cell.angle_alpha   90.00
_cell.angle_beta   90.00
_cell.angle_gamma   90.00
#
_symmetry.space_group_name_H-M   'P 1'
#
loop_
_entity.id
_entity.type
_entity.pdbx_description
1 polymer ?
#
loop_
_entity_poly.entity_id
_entity_poly.type
_entity_poly.pdbx_seq_one_letter_code
_entity_poly.pdbx_strand_id
1 'polypeptide(L)'
;ATSDLSGFDTYLLAAACAQFTLPVITGIGHERDDTVPDMVAHTRVKTPTAAAEFLINQMNETAGNLASLAKLLKSSVSIRIEQEKKRLDFFRNRIPSLSLTYLSEAKFALLVAKNEVARAVTAALSSQKHRLDLLRQRISDTSPEHLLSRGYSITMKDGKVLTDASQLSAGDVFVTRLAKGKITGKVVDIDP
;
A
#
# COMPACT_ATOMS: atom_id res chain seq x y z
N ALA A 1 70.76 8.57 66.60
CA ALA A 1 70.74 8.01 65.24
C ALA A 1 69.62 8.72 64.50
N THR A 2 69.96 9.74 63.72
CA THR A 2 69.04 10.41 62.79
C THR A 2 68.54 9.36 61.82
N SER A 3 67.23 9.11 61.75
CA SER A 3 66.74 7.99 60.92
C SER A 3 67.03 8.26 59.44
N ASP A 4 67.34 7.19 58.70
CA ASP A 4 67.63 7.21 57.25
C ASP A 4 66.48 7.82 56.41
N LEU A 5 65.31 8.04 57.01
CA LEU A 5 64.11 8.61 56.39
C LEU A 5 64.01 10.14 56.47
N SER A 6 64.82 10.79 57.32
CA SER A 6 64.79 12.25 57.50
C SER A 6 65.07 13.05 56.21
N GLY A 7 65.79 12.46 55.25
CA GLY A 7 66.05 13.08 53.94
C GLY A 7 64.80 13.16 53.04
N PHE A 8 63.76 12.37 53.33
CA PHE A 8 62.52 12.33 52.57
C PHE A 8 61.38 13.10 53.25
N ASP A 9 61.57 13.57 54.49
CA ASP A 9 60.52 14.22 55.27
C ASP A 9 60.62 15.75 55.23
N THR A 10 60.45 16.32 54.02
CA THR A 10 60.50 17.78 53.81
C THR A 10 59.16 18.33 53.35
N TYR A 11 58.83 19.54 53.82
CA TYR A 11 57.60 20.24 53.42
C TYR A 11 57.49 20.39 51.90
N LEU A 12 58.58 20.76 51.23
CA LEU A 12 58.58 20.98 49.78
C LEU A 12 58.28 19.69 49.00
N LEU A 13 58.84 18.54 49.42
CA LEU A 13 58.53 17.26 48.78
C LEU A 13 57.08 16.85 49.01
N ALA A 14 56.57 16.97 50.24
CA ALA A 14 55.18 16.67 50.54
C ALA A 14 54.21 17.58 49.78
N ALA A 15 54.49 18.89 49.71
CA ALA A 15 53.69 19.84 48.94
C ALA A 15 53.70 19.48 47.45
N ALA A 16 54.85 19.09 46.89
CA ALA A 16 54.95 18.64 45.51
C ALA A 16 54.16 17.34 45.26
N CYS A 17 54.23 16.36 46.18
CA CYS A 17 53.43 15.12 46.10
C CYS A 17 51.93 15.41 46.15
N ALA A 18 51.49 16.28 47.07
CA ALA A 18 50.08 16.63 47.25
C ALA A 18 49.50 17.42 46.06
N GLN A 19 50.32 18.24 45.40
CA GLN A 19 49.91 19.05 44.25
C GLN A 19 50.10 18.31 42.91
N PHE A 20 50.65 17.10 42.91
CA PHE A 20 50.90 16.36 41.70
C PHE A 20 49.60 15.90 41.04
N THR A 21 49.52 16.05 39.72
CA THR A 21 48.29 15.80 38.95
C THR A 21 47.96 14.32 38.78
N LEU A 22 48.93 13.43 38.99
CA LEU A 22 48.73 12.00 38.97
C LEU A 22 48.80 11.41 40.38
N PRO A 23 48.11 10.30 40.65
CA PRO A 23 48.21 9.60 41.93
C PRO A 23 49.67 9.25 42.28
N VAL A 24 50.16 9.78 43.40
CA VAL A 24 51.49 9.43 43.92
C VAL A 24 51.38 8.20 44.82
N ILE A 25 52.26 7.23 44.60
CA ILE A 25 52.38 6.03 45.43
C ILE A 25 53.70 6.10 46.19
N THR A 26 53.66 5.94 47.52
CA THR A 26 54.86 5.91 48.35
C THR A 26 55.18 4.49 48.80
N GLY A 27 56.46 4.14 48.75
CA GLY A 27 56.98 2.85 49.18
C GLY A 27 58.28 2.99 49.98
N ILE A 28 58.40 4.07 50.76
CA ILE A 28 59.65 4.49 51.42
C ILE A 28 59.69 4.06 52.90
N GLY A 29 58.53 3.96 53.57
CA GLY A 29 58.44 3.79 55.03
C GLY A 29 58.50 2.35 55.56
N HIS A 30 59.00 2.19 56.79
CA HIS A 30 59.03 0.92 57.52
C HIS A 30 57.91 0.94 58.59
N GLU A 31 57.45 -0.21 59.10
CA GLU A 31 56.24 -0.33 59.95
C GLU A 31 56.14 0.58 61.19
N ARG A 32 57.20 1.31 61.56
CA ARG A 32 57.27 2.13 62.77
C ARG A 32 57.42 3.64 62.53
N ASP A 33 57.67 4.08 61.30
CA ASP A 33 57.92 5.49 60.98
C ASP A 33 56.91 5.99 59.92
N ASP A 34 55.93 6.80 60.34
CA ASP A 34 55.05 7.52 59.41
C ASP A 34 55.75 8.80 58.92
N THR A 35 55.77 9.02 57.60
CA THR A 35 56.40 10.19 56.96
C THR A 35 55.35 11.13 56.38
N VAL A 36 55.63 12.44 56.29
CA VAL A 36 54.68 13.40 55.71
C VAL A 36 54.33 13.05 54.24
N PRO A 37 55.27 12.61 53.37
CA PRO A 37 54.93 12.09 52.05
C PRO A 37 53.93 10.92 52.06
N ASP A 38 54.07 9.98 53.00
CA ASP A 38 53.13 8.85 53.15
C ASP A 38 51.71 9.30 53.52
N MET A 39 51.58 10.43 54.24
CA MET A 39 50.28 10.98 54.63
C MET A 39 49.57 11.73 53.50
N VAL A 40 50.33 12.30 52.57
CA VAL A 40 49.77 13.11 51.47
C VAL A 40 49.68 12.35 50.14
N ALA A 41 50.32 11.19 50.04
CA ALA A 41 50.25 10.34 48.86
C ALA A 41 48.87 9.71 48.68
N HIS A 42 48.53 9.36 47.43
CA HIS A 42 47.28 8.67 47.14
C HIS A 42 47.26 7.24 47.71
N THR A 43 48.41 6.56 47.67
CA THR A 43 48.53 5.20 48.19
C THR A 43 49.87 5.02 48.87
N ARG A 44 49.81 4.58 50.13
CA ARG A 44 51.00 4.19 50.89
C ARG A 44 51.16 2.68 50.88
N VAL A 45 52.36 2.21 50.57
CA VAL A 45 52.79 0.82 50.75
C VAL A 45 54.09 0.76 51.56
N LYS A 46 54.39 -0.41 52.13
CA LYS A 46 55.54 -0.58 53.04
C LYS A 46 56.89 -0.62 52.33
N THR A 47 56.95 -0.97 51.04
CA THR A 47 58.23 -1.15 50.35
C THR A 47 58.09 -0.83 48.86
N PRO A 48 59.20 -0.54 48.15
CA PRO A 48 59.16 -0.34 46.70
C PRO A 48 58.65 -1.58 45.96
N THR A 49 58.97 -2.78 46.46
CA THR A 49 58.47 -4.05 45.89
C THR A 49 56.95 -4.17 46.05
N ALA A 50 56.39 -3.76 47.18
CA ALA A 50 54.94 -3.73 47.38
C ALA A 50 54.26 -2.71 46.44
N ALA A 51 54.94 -1.61 46.08
CA ALA A 51 54.42 -0.65 45.11
C ALA A 51 54.39 -1.25 43.70
N ALA A 52 55.44 -1.98 43.33
CA ALA A 52 55.49 -2.70 42.06
C ALA A 52 54.40 -3.78 41.99
N GLU A 53 54.21 -4.57 43.07
CA GLU A 53 53.16 -5.58 43.15
C GLU A 53 51.76 -4.96 43.05
N PHE A 54 51.51 -3.85 43.75
CA PHE A 54 50.27 -3.09 43.65
C PHE A 54 49.99 -2.65 42.21
N LEU A 55 50.98 -2.08 41.52
CA LEU A 55 50.84 -1.64 40.13
C LEU A 55 50.57 -2.82 39.18
N ILE A 56 51.29 -3.93 39.34
CA ILE A 56 51.09 -5.14 38.52
C ILE A 56 49.67 -5.69 38.71
N ASN A 57 49.17 -5.73 39.93
CA ASN A 57 47.81 -6.19 40.23
C ASN A 57 46.76 -5.28 39.58
N GLN A 58 46.89 -3.95 39.70
CA GLN A 58 45.99 -3.00 39.05
C GLN A 58 46.02 -3.13 37.52
N MET A 59 47.21 -3.32 36.93
CA MET A 59 47.34 -3.54 35.49
C MET A 59 46.64 -4.83 35.04
N ASN A 60 46.83 -5.93 35.78
CA ASN A 60 46.19 -7.21 35.46
C ASN A 60 44.67 -7.14 35.57
N GLU A 61 44.15 -6.49 36.62
CA GLU A 61 42.71 -6.28 36.78
C GLU A 61 42.14 -5.45 35.64
N THR A 62 42.79 -4.33 35.31
CA THR A 62 42.36 -3.44 34.22
C THR A 62 42.39 -4.17 32.87
N ALA A 63 43.44 -4.96 32.61
CA ALA A 63 43.55 -5.77 31.40
C ALA A 63 42.45 -6.83 31.32
N GLY A 64 42.13 -7.50 32.43
CA GLY A 64 41.03 -8.46 32.53
C GLY A 64 39.66 -7.82 32.25
N ASN A 65 39.42 -6.63 32.81
CA ASN A 65 38.21 -5.84 32.57
C ASN A 65 38.09 -5.44 31.10
N LEU A 66 39.17 -4.95 30.50
CA LEU A 66 39.20 -4.58 29.08
C LEU A 66 38.94 -5.78 28.17
N ALA A 67 39.56 -6.93 28.45
CA ALA A 67 39.33 -8.16 27.69
C ALA A 67 37.87 -8.63 27.78
N SER A 68 37.27 -8.51 28.96
CA SER A 68 35.86 -8.85 29.18
C SER A 68 34.92 -7.93 28.40
N LEU A 69 35.15 -6.62 28.44
CA LEU A 69 34.39 -5.65 27.65
C LEU A 69 34.53 -5.89 26.14
N ALA A 70 35.74 -6.19 25.66
CA ALA A 70 35.97 -6.53 24.26
C ALA A 70 35.20 -7.79 23.84
N LYS A 71 35.15 -8.82 24.69
CA LYS A 71 34.39 -10.04 24.45
C LYS A 71 32.88 -9.78 24.39
N LEU A 72 32.37 -8.96 25.31
CA LEU A 72 30.96 -8.55 25.32
C LEU A 72 30.60 -7.74 24.08
N LEU A 73 31.42 -6.77 23.70
CA LEU A 73 31.19 -5.98 22.50
C LEU A 73 31.13 -6.87 21.25
N LYS A 74 32.06 -7.82 21.13
CA LYS A 74 32.09 -8.78 20.02
C LYS A 74 30.81 -9.64 19.98
N SER A 75 30.33 -10.14 21.11
CA SER A 75 29.12 -10.96 21.16
C SER A 75 27.87 -10.13 20.86
N SER A 76 27.74 -8.94 21.43
CA SER A 76 26.62 -8.03 21.18
C SER A 76 26.54 -7.61 19.71
N VAL A 77 27.68 -7.28 19.08
CA VAL A 77 27.73 -6.96 17.64
C VAL A 77 27.31 -8.16 16.80
N SER A 78 27.80 -9.35 17.11
CA SER A 78 27.44 -10.57 16.38
C SER A 78 25.94 -10.87 16.47
N ILE A 79 25.35 -10.74 17.67
CA ILE A 79 23.91 -10.90 17.88
C ILE A 79 23.13 -9.85 17.08
N ARG A 80 23.56 -8.60 17.09
CA ARG A 80 22.90 -7.51 16.36
C ARG A 80 22.91 -7.74 14.85
N ILE A 81 24.04 -8.18 14.30
CA ILE A 81 24.16 -8.52 12.88
C ILE A 81 23.20 -9.66 12.52
N GLU A 82 23.12 -10.70 13.35
CA GLU A 82 22.25 -11.84 13.10
C GLU A 82 20.76 -11.46 13.15
N GLN A 83 20.37 -10.57 14.07
CA GLN A 83 19.02 -10.03 14.13
C GLN A 83 18.66 -9.22 12.87
N GLU A 84 19.56 -8.37 12.40
CA GLU A 84 19.32 -7.57 11.20
C GLU A 84 19.29 -8.43 9.92
N LYS A 85 20.10 -9.50 9.85
CA LYS A 85 19.98 -10.51 8.77
C LYS A 85 18.61 -11.16 8.75
N LYS A 86 18.13 -11.65 9.90
CA LYS A 86 16.79 -12.24 10.02
C LYS A 86 15.68 -11.25 9.63
N ARG A 87 15.85 -9.98 10.00
CA ARG A 87 14.91 -8.92 9.62
C ARG A 87 14.90 -8.67 8.11
N LEU A 88 16.07 -8.67 7.47
CA LEU A 88 16.19 -8.56 6.03
C LEU A 88 15.53 -9.75 5.31
N ASP A 89 15.77 -10.97 5.78
CA ASP A 89 15.16 -12.19 5.23
C ASP A 89 13.64 -12.17 5.37
N PHE A 90 13.13 -11.70 6.51
CA PHE A 90 11.70 -11.50 6.71
C PHE A 90 11.10 -10.56 5.66
N PHE A 91 11.71 -9.39 5.43
CA PHE A 91 11.20 -8.44 4.42
C PHE A 91 11.38 -8.96 2.99
N ARG A 92 12.50 -9.63 2.70
CA ARG A 92 12.76 -10.29 1.41
C ARG A 92 11.66 -11.29 1.06
N ASN A 93 11.16 -12.05 2.04
CA ASN A 93 10.12 -13.05 1.80
C ASN A 93 8.70 -12.44 1.79
N ARG A 94 8.48 -11.35 2.53
CA ARG A 94 7.15 -10.72 2.69
C ARG A 94 6.77 -9.79 1.53
N ILE A 95 7.73 -9.09 0.93
CA ILE A 95 7.44 -8.14 -0.16
C ILE A 95 6.89 -8.86 -1.41
N PRO A 96 7.51 -9.95 -1.91
CA PRO A 96 7.00 -10.66 -3.07
C PRO A 96 5.61 -11.25 -2.85
N SER A 97 5.34 -11.81 -1.67
CA SER A 97 4.03 -12.42 -1.37
C SER A 97 2.91 -11.37 -1.39
N LEU A 98 3.12 -10.22 -0.74
CA LEU A 98 2.15 -9.12 -0.78
C LEU A 98 1.95 -8.58 -2.20
N SER A 99 3.04 -8.46 -2.97
CA SER A 99 2.98 -7.98 -4.35
C SER A 99 2.21 -8.94 -5.26
N LEU A 100 2.41 -10.25 -5.10
CA LEU A 100 1.69 -11.28 -5.85
C LEU A 100 0.20 -11.29 -5.50
N THR A 101 -0.15 -11.20 -4.21
CA THR A 101 -1.55 -11.12 -3.78
C THR A 101 -2.24 -9.89 -4.35
N TYR A 102 -1.64 -8.71 -4.19
CA TYR A 102 -2.21 -7.46 -4.70
C TYR A 102 -2.38 -7.47 -6.23
N LEU A 103 -1.36 -7.97 -6.95
CA LEU A 103 -1.44 -8.08 -8.41
C LEU A 103 -2.51 -9.07 -8.86
N SER A 104 -2.68 -10.18 -8.13
CA SER A 104 -3.71 -11.19 -8.42
C SER A 104 -5.12 -10.61 -8.22
N GLU A 105 -5.35 -9.90 -7.11
CA GLU A 105 -6.62 -9.23 -6.82
C GLU A 105 -6.94 -8.16 -7.86
N ALA A 106 -5.97 -7.32 -8.23
CA ALA A 106 -6.14 -6.31 -9.26
C ALA A 106 -6.46 -6.93 -10.63
N LYS A 107 -5.78 -8.02 -11.01
CA LYS A 107 -6.08 -8.76 -12.25
C LYS A 107 -7.48 -9.36 -12.22
N PHE A 108 -7.90 -9.92 -11.10
CA PHE A 108 -9.23 -10.48 -10.94
C PHE A 108 -10.31 -9.40 -11.06
N ALA A 109 -10.15 -8.26 -10.37
CA ALA A 109 -11.07 -7.12 -10.47
C ALA A 109 -11.18 -6.60 -11.92
N LEU A 110 -10.04 -6.49 -12.63
CA LEU A 110 -10.03 -6.09 -14.03
C LEU A 110 -10.78 -7.09 -14.93
N LEU A 111 -10.62 -8.39 -14.69
CA LEU A 111 -11.32 -9.43 -15.44
C LEU A 111 -12.83 -9.39 -15.21
N VAL A 112 -13.26 -9.19 -13.96
CA VAL A 112 -14.68 -9.02 -13.61
C VAL A 112 -15.26 -7.80 -14.31
N ALA A 113 -14.62 -6.63 -14.17
CA ALA A 113 -15.07 -5.39 -14.81
C ALA A 113 -15.15 -5.52 -16.34
N LYS A 114 -14.16 -6.17 -16.97
CA LYS A 114 -14.18 -6.45 -18.41
C LYS A 114 -15.40 -7.28 -18.82
N ASN A 115 -15.71 -8.33 -18.07
CA ASN A 115 -16.85 -9.20 -18.36
C ASN A 115 -18.19 -8.50 -18.11
N GLU A 116 -18.29 -7.67 -17.07
CA GLU A 116 -19.48 -6.88 -16.79
C GLU A 116 -19.77 -5.87 -17.90
N VAL A 117 -18.75 -5.14 -18.35
CA VAL A 117 -18.88 -4.20 -19.48
C VAL A 117 -19.33 -4.95 -20.74
N ALA A 118 -18.70 -6.08 -21.07
CA ALA A 118 -19.09 -6.87 -22.24
C ALA A 118 -20.56 -7.34 -22.17
N ARG A 119 -21.01 -7.81 -21.00
CA ARG A 119 -22.40 -8.21 -20.77
C ARG A 119 -23.36 -7.03 -20.88
N ALA A 120 -23.03 -5.90 -20.26
CA ALA A 120 -23.85 -4.70 -20.28
C ALA A 120 -24.02 -4.16 -21.71
N VAL A 121 -22.94 -4.09 -22.48
CA VAL A 121 -22.98 -3.66 -23.89
C VAL A 121 -23.81 -4.62 -24.74
N THR A 122 -23.63 -5.93 -24.56
CA THR A 122 -24.40 -6.93 -25.31
C THR A 122 -25.90 -6.86 -24.99
N ALA A 123 -26.25 -6.72 -23.70
CA ALA A 123 -27.63 -6.57 -23.26
C ALA A 123 -28.27 -5.28 -23.80
N ALA A 124 -27.55 -4.16 -23.73
CA ALA A 124 -28.00 -2.88 -24.27
C ALA A 124 -28.24 -2.96 -25.78
N LEU A 125 -27.29 -3.52 -26.53
CA LEU A 125 -27.42 -3.66 -27.99
C LEU A 125 -28.58 -4.58 -28.38
N SER A 126 -28.76 -5.69 -27.68
CA SER A 126 -29.89 -6.61 -27.88
C SER A 126 -31.24 -5.91 -27.63
N SER A 127 -31.34 -5.13 -26.54
CA SER A 127 -32.54 -4.36 -26.21
C SER A 127 -32.86 -3.31 -27.29
N GLN A 128 -31.85 -2.57 -27.78
CA GLN A 128 -32.06 -1.59 -28.85
C GLN A 128 -32.45 -2.25 -30.17
N LYS A 129 -31.86 -3.41 -30.50
CA LYS A 129 -32.21 -4.18 -31.69
C LYS A 129 -33.67 -4.66 -31.63
N HIS A 130 -34.07 -5.21 -30.50
CA HIS A 130 -35.47 -5.63 -30.29
C HIS A 130 -36.45 -4.45 -30.40
N ARG A 131 -36.09 -3.29 -29.83
CA ARG A 131 -36.89 -2.06 -29.96
C ARG A 131 -37.02 -1.62 -31.43
N LEU A 132 -35.92 -1.68 -32.19
CA LEU A 132 -35.93 -1.36 -33.62
C LEU A 132 -36.85 -2.30 -34.40
N ASP A 133 -36.82 -3.59 -34.10
CA ASP A 133 -37.65 -4.60 -34.76
C ASP A 133 -39.14 -4.39 -34.44
N LEU A 134 -39.49 -4.05 -33.19
CA LEU A 134 -40.86 -3.69 -32.80
C LEU A 134 -41.35 -2.42 -33.50
N LEU A 135 -40.49 -1.40 -33.63
CA LEU A 135 -40.83 -0.16 -34.36
C LEU A 135 -41.05 -0.45 -35.85
N ARG A 136 -40.20 -1.30 -36.45
CA ARG A 136 -40.37 -1.75 -37.84
C ARG A 136 -41.70 -2.47 -38.04
N GLN A 137 -42.05 -3.38 -37.14
CA GLN A 137 -43.34 -4.08 -37.19
C GLN A 137 -44.52 -3.11 -37.11
N ARG A 138 -44.51 -2.14 -36.18
CA ARG A 138 -45.57 -1.12 -36.09
C ARG A 138 -45.70 -0.31 -37.38
N ILE A 139 -44.59 0.14 -37.97
CA ILE A 139 -44.63 0.89 -39.22
C ILE A 139 -45.24 0.03 -40.34
N SER A 140 -44.84 -1.25 -40.41
CA SER A 140 -45.39 -2.22 -41.37
C SER A 140 -46.90 -2.38 -41.19
N ASP A 141 -47.36 -2.62 -39.96
CA ASP A 141 -48.77 -2.88 -39.64
C ASP A 141 -49.67 -1.65 -39.85
N THR A 142 -49.11 -0.45 -39.71
CA THR A 142 -49.86 0.81 -39.91
C THR A 142 -49.82 1.29 -41.36
N SER A 143 -49.08 0.61 -42.24
CA SER A 143 -48.99 1.03 -43.64
C SER A 143 -50.30 0.71 -44.39
N PRO A 144 -50.85 1.67 -45.17
CA PRO A 144 -52.05 1.45 -45.98
C PRO A 144 -51.89 0.28 -46.95
N GLU A 145 -50.66 0.02 -47.41
CA GLU A 145 -50.33 -1.08 -48.32
C GLU A 145 -50.57 -2.45 -47.67
N HIS A 146 -50.20 -2.60 -46.39
CA HIS A 146 -50.48 -3.83 -45.65
C HIS A 146 -51.97 -4.01 -45.36
N LEU A 147 -52.70 -2.93 -45.02
CA LEU A 147 -54.16 -2.99 -44.88
C LEU A 147 -54.84 -3.43 -46.19
N LEU A 148 -54.44 -2.84 -47.32
CA LEU A 148 -54.93 -3.23 -48.64
C LEU A 148 -54.58 -4.69 -48.96
N SER A 149 -53.36 -5.15 -48.63
CA SER A 149 -52.92 -6.54 -48.84
C SER A 149 -53.72 -7.58 -48.05
N ARG A 150 -54.29 -7.20 -46.89
CA ARG A 150 -55.16 -8.05 -46.06
C ARG A 150 -56.59 -8.17 -46.58
N GLY A 151 -56.90 -7.60 -47.75
CA GLY A 151 -58.21 -7.69 -48.40
C GLY A 151 -59.13 -6.51 -48.09
N TYR A 152 -58.67 -5.51 -47.35
CA TYR A 152 -59.39 -4.24 -47.21
C TYR A 152 -59.26 -3.42 -48.49
N SER A 153 -60.24 -2.56 -48.73
CA SER A 153 -60.26 -1.67 -49.86
C SER A 153 -60.50 -0.24 -49.38
N ILE A 154 -59.88 0.73 -50.04
CA ILE A 154 -60.08 2.15 -49.71
C ILE A 154 -60.90 2.76 -50.83
N THR A 155 -62.14 3.11 -50.54
CA THR A 155 -63.05 3.75 -51.48
C THR A 155 -62.91 5.27 -51.38
N MET A 156 -62.78 5.93 -52.54
CA MET A 156 -62.60 7.37 -52.65
C MET A 156 -63.57 7.97 -53.67
N LYS A 157 -64.06 9.18 -53.41
CA LYS A 157 -64.76 10.03 -54.38
C LYS A 157 -63.96 11.32 -54.54
N ASP A 158 -63.65 11.70 -55.78
CA ASP A 158 -62.86 12.90 -56.12
C ASP A 158 -61.54 13.03 -55.32
N GLY A 159 -60.89 11.90 -55.05
CA GLY A 159 -59.62 11.86 -54.30
C GLY A 159 -59.73 11.94 -52.77
N LYS A 160 -60.95 12.05 -52.20
CA LYS A 160 -61.19 11.98 -50.75
C LYS A 160 -61.64 10.59 -50.34
N VAL A 161 -61.08 10.06 -49.25
CA VAL A 161 -61.46 8.76 -48.67
C VAL A 161 -62.86 8.85 -48.05
N LEU A 162 -63.70 7.89 -48.39
CA LEU A 162 -65.04 7.76 -47.85
C LEU A 162 -65.02 6.82 -46.65
N THR A 163 -65.49 7.30 -45.50
CA THR A 163 -65.60 6.51 -44.27
C THR A 163 -67.05 6.25 -43.86
N ASP A 164 -68.00 6.90 -44.53
CA ASP A 164 -69.43 6.88 -44.22
C ASP A 164 -70.23 6.79 -45.52
N ALA A 165 -71.24 5.91 -45.56
CA ALA A 165 -72.06 5.67 -46.75
C ALA A 165 -72.93 6.88 -47.13
N SER A 166 -73.28 7.74 -46.16
CA SER A 166 -74.07 8.97 -46.39
C SER A 166 -73.35 10.02 -47.22
N GLN A 167 -72.04 9.86 -47.45
CA GLN A 167 -71.22 10.74 -48.28
C GLN A 167 -71.37 10.46 -49.78
N LEU A 168 -72.12 9.41 -50.13
CA LEU A 168 -72.46 9.04 -51.50
C LEU A 168 -73.93 9.31 -51.77
N SER A 169 -74.25 9.59 -53.03
CA SER A 169 -75.61 9.66 -53.56
C SER A 169 -75.77 8.67 -54.71
N ALA A 170 -76.99 8.19 -54.93
CA ALA A 170 -77.29 7.28 -56.03
C ALA A 170 -76.89 7.93 -57.37
N GLY A 171 -76.08 7.21 -58.15
CA GLY A 171 -75.50 7.69 -59.41
C GLY A 171 -74.08 8.25 -59.33
N ASP A 172 -73.51 8.43 -58.14
CA ASP A 172 -72.13 8.89 -57.99
C ASP A 172 -71.11 7.84 -58.48
N VAL A 173 -69.99 8.33 -59.04
CA VAL A 173 -68.83 7.49 -59.39
C VAL A 173 -67.83 7.51 -58.25
N PHE A 174 -67.35 6.33 -57.85
CA PHE A 174 -66.32 6.16 -56.85
C PHE A 174 -65.16 5.31 -57.38
N VAL A 175 -63.99 5.49 -56.78
CA VAL A 175 -62.78 4.72 -57.06
C VAL A 175 -62.38 3.94 -55.83
N THR A 176 -62.42 2.62 -55.92
CA THR A 176 -61.93 1.73 -54.86
C THR A 176 -60.52 1.28 -55.20
N ARG A 177 -59.57 1.61 -54.32
CA ARG A 177 -58.19 1.12 -54.39
C ARG A 177 -58.08 -0.20 -53.64
N LEU A 178 -57.53 -1.20 -54.32
CA LEU A 178 -57.22 -2.51 -53.76
C LEU A 178 -55.69 -2.67 -53.60
N ALA A 179 -55.24 -3.79 -53.05
CA ALA A 179 -53.82 -4.13 -52.93
C ALA A 179 -53.07 -3.99 -54.27
N LYS A 180 -53.72 -4.39 -55.36
CA LYS A 180 -53.21 -4.27 -56.73
C LYS A 180 -54.33 -3.74 -57.62
N GLY A 181 -54.14 -2.55 -58.17
CA GLY A 181 -55.07 -1.92 -59.10
C GLY A 181 -56.13 -1.02 -58.44
N LYS A 182 -56.94 -0.40 -59.29
CA LYS A 182 -58.05 0.48 -58.91
C LYS A 182 -59.29 0.06 -59.70
N ILE A 183 -60.44 0.06 -59.03
CA ILE A 183 -61.74 -0.23 -59.63
C ILE A 183 -62.58 1.04 -59.58
N THR A 184 -63.24 1.37 -60.68
CA THR A 184 -64.25 2.43 -60.74
C THR A 184 -65.64 1.80 -60.66
N GLY A 185 -66.44 2.24 -59.71
CA GLY A 185 -67.82 1.80 -59.53
C GLY A 185 -68.79 2.98 -59.59
N LYS A 186 -70.07 2.70 -59.84
CA LYS A 186 -71.16 3.67 -59.78
C LYS A 186 -72.16 3.20 -58.71
N VAL A 187 -72.61 4.12 -57.87
CA VAL A 187 -73.58 3.81 -56.80
C VAL A 187 -74.94 3.55 -57.42
N VAL A 188 -75.50 2.36 -57.19
CA VAL A 188 -76.82 1.96 -57.68
C VAL A 188 -77.87 2.15 -56.60
N ASP A 189 -77.55 1.78 -55.37
CA ASP A 189 -78.42 1.88 -54.20
C ASP A 189 -77.57 2.08 -52.94
N ILE A 190 -78.11 2.74 -51.92
CA ILE A 190 -77.43 3.00 -50.64
C ILE A 190 -78.37 2.56 -49.52
N ASP A 191 -77.99 1.52 -48.80
CA ASP A 191 -78.65 1.10 -47.57
C ASP A 191 -78.00 1.86 -46.39
N PRO A 192 -78.76 2.61 -45.57
CA PRO A 192 -78.22 3.42 -44.48
C PRO A 192 -77.62 2.63 -43.32
#